data_AF-A0A7K8FW70-F1
#
_entry.id   AF-A0A7K8FW70-F1
#
_cell.length_a   1.000
_cell.length_b   1.000
_cell.length_c   1.000
_cell.angle_alpha   90.00
_cell.angle_beta   90.00
_cell.angle_gamma   90.00
#
_symmetry.space_group_name_H-M   'P 1'
#
loop_
_entity.id
_entity.type
_entity.pdbx_description
1 polymer ?
#
loop_
_entity_poly.entity_id
_entity_poly.type
_entity_poly.pdbx_seq_one_letter_code
_entity_poly.pdbx_strand_id
1 'polypeptide(L)'
;VPADGSHWLSMREGVDMLRQKGHEVVVVAPEVSLHIKPSKNFVMKMYSVPYTEEELEKAFQAFFHVSFEEGWIFKRFFNAYKGMKNLTDCWVTSCEQLLQNKELIRYLEESKF
;
A
#
# COMPACT_ATOMS: atom_id res chain seq x y z
N VAL A 1 9.47 0.65 -6.71
CA VAL A 1 8.00 0.79 -6.90
C VAL A 1 7.47 1.63 -5.75
N PRO A 2 6.61 2.62 -6.00
CA PRO A 2 6.12 3.51 -4.96
C PRO A 2 5.23 2.72 -4.02
N ALA A 3 5.52 2.77 -2.72
CA ALA A 3 4.65 2.20 -1.71
C ALA A 3 3.50 3.17 -1.39
N ASP A 4 2.44 2.66 -0.77
CA ASP A 4 1.37 3.48 -0.20
C ASP A 4 1.92 4.43 0.89
N GLY A 5 1.14 5.41 1.31
CA GLY A 5 1.55 6.46 2.26
C GLY A 5 2.17 7.67 1.56
N SER A 6 3.18 8.27 2.18
CA SER A 6 3.80 9.51 1.70
C SER A 6 4.37 9.38 0.28
N HIS A 7 4.95 8.24 -0.08
CA HIS A 7 5.45 7.99 -1.43
C HIS A 7 4.35 8.09 -2.49
N TRP A 8 3.18 7.47 -2.25
CA TRP A 8 2.04 7.57 -3.16
C TRP A 8 1.50 9.01 -3.25
N LEU A 9 1.39 9.71 -2.11
CA LEU A 9 0.90 11.08 -2.08
C LEU A 9 1.76 12.02 -2.93
N SER A 10 3.10 11.89 -2.85
CA SER A 10 4.01 12.66 -3.70
C SER A 10 3.94 12.27 -5.17
N MET A 11 3.68 10.99 -5.49
CA MET A 11 3.61 10.53 -6.87
C MET A 11 2.28 10.81 -7.57
N ARG A 12 1.21 11.06 -6.80
CA ARG A 12 -0.12 11.34 -7.34
C ARG A 12 -0.12 12.49 -8.34
N GLU A 13 0.56 13.59 -8.03
CA GLU A 13 0.68 14.74 -8.94
C GLU A 13 1.41 14.37 -10.23
N GLY A 14 2.45 13.53 -10.13
CA GLY A 14 3.19 13.01 -11.28
C GLY A 14 2.32 12.15 -12.19
N VAL A 15 1.51 11.25 -11.61
CA VAL A 15 0.55 10.42 -12.34
C VAL A 15 -0.49 11.28 -13.07
N ASP A 16 -1.04 12.29 -12.38
CA ASP A 16 -2.01 13.22 -12.96
C ASP A 16 -1.41 14.00 -14.14
N MET A 17 -0.17 14.49 -13.99
CA MET A 17 0.54 15.20 -15.05
C MET A 17 0.83 14.29 -16.27
N LEU A 18 1.24 13.04 -16.05
CA LEU A 18 1.48 12.08 -17.14
C LEU A 18 0.20 11.85 -17.95
N ARG A 19 -0.93 11.68 -17.27
CA ARG A 19 -2.23 11.52 -17.94
C ARG A 19 -2.63 12.77 -18.73
N GLN A 20 -2.41 13.97 -18.18
CA GLN A 20 -2.68 15.23 -18.89
C GLN A 20 -1.82 15.38 -20.16
N LYS A 21 -0.61 14.82 -20.16
CA LYS A 21 0.29 14.79 -21.33
C LYS A 21 -0.06 13.70 -22.34
N GLY A 22 -1.15 12.96 -22.14
CA GLY A 22 -1.63 11.93 -23.06
C GLY A 22 -1.00 10.55 -22.83
N HIS A 23 -0.27 10.33 -21.73
CA HIS A 23 0.22 9.01 -21.37
C HIS A 23 -0.89 8.18 -20.73
N GLU A 24 -0.97 6.91 -21.11
CA GLU A 24 -1.74 5.92 -20.37
C GLU A 24 -1.00 5.57 -19.09
N VAL A 25 -1.67 5.72 -17.95
CA VAL A 25 -1.10 5.40 -16.64
C VAL A 25 -2.00 4.38 -15.94
N VAL A 26 -1.40 3.24 -15.59
CA VAL A 26 -2.04 2.18 -14.80
C VAL A 26 -1.44 2.16 -13.40
N VAL A 27 -2.30 2.23 -12.40
CA VAL A 27 -1.94 2.12 -10.98
C VAL A 27 -2.41 0.76 -10.47
N VAL A 28 -1.48 -0.04 -9.97
CA VAL A 28 -1.74 -1.35 -9.38
C VAL A 28 -1.68 -1.23 -7.86
N ALA A 29 -2.75 -1.62 -7.16
CA ALA A 29 -2.84 -1.52 -5.71
C ALA A 29 -3.73 -2.62 -5.11
N PRO A 30 -3.53 -3.00 -3.84
CA PRO A 30 -4.48 -3.87 -3.16
C PRO A 30 -5.84 -3.16 -2.99
N GLU A 31 -6.93 -3.93 -2.91
CA GLU A 31 -8.27 -3.41 -2.61
C GLU A 31 -8.32 -2.67 -1.26
N VAL A 32 -7.47 -3.09 -0.32
CA VAL A 32 -7.30 -2.46 0.99
C VAL A 32 -5.98 -1.70 1.02
N SER A 33 -6.08 -0.37 1.07
CA SER A 33 -4.98 0.57 1.02
C SER A 33 -5.23 1.75 1.96
N LEU A 34 -4.15 2.41 2.42
CA LEU A 34 -4.22 3.59 3.28
C LEU A 34 -4.66 4.82 2.48
N HIS A 35 -3.96 5.13 1.38
CA HIS A 35 -4.16 6.38 0.63
C HIS A 35 -4.44 6.18 -0.87
N ILE A 36 -4.29 4.96 -1.40
CA ILE A 36 -4.48 4.69 -2.82
C ILE A 36 -5.97 4.42 -3.11
N LYS A 37 -6.69 5.45 -3.56
CA LYS A 37 -8.12 5.34 -3.88
C LYS A 37 -8.39 5.51 -5.39
N PRO A 38 -9.48 4.92 -5.94
CA PRO A 38 -9.84 5.07 -7.34
C PRO A 38 -9.99 6.53 -7.75
N SER A 39 -9.51 6.88 -8.95
CA SER A 39 -9.58 8.23 -9.49
C SER A 39 -9.95 8.18 -10.97
N LYS A 40 -10.58 9.25 -11.46
CA LYS A 40 -10.81 9.42 -12.89
C LYS A 40 -9.51 9.67 -13.65
N ASN A 41 -8.40 10.01 -12.97
CA ASN A 41 -7.14 10.45 -13.57
C ASN A 41 -6.16 9.32 -13.94
N PHE A 42 -6.44 8.07 -13.60
CA PHE A 42 -5.65 6.93 -14.06
C PHE A 42 -6.51 5.68 -14.10
N VAL A 43 -6.04 4.64 -14.79
CA VAL A 43 -6.68 3.33 -14.74
C VAL A 43 -6.17 2.62 -13.49
N MET A 44 -7.08 2.13 -12.65
CA MET A 44 -6.71 1.39 -11.45
C MET A 44 -6.97 -0.10 -11.64
N LYS A 45 -5.97 -0.93 -11.33
CA LYS A 45 -6.08 -2.39 -11.26
C LYS A 45 -5.93 -2.81 -9.81
N MET A 46 -6.99 -3.37 -9.26
CA MET A 46 -7.02 -3.81 -7.86
C MET A 46 -6.88 -5.32 -7.76
N TYR A 47 -6.28 -5.79 -6.66
CA TYR A 47 -6.21 -7.20 -6.30
C TYR A 47 -6.62 -7.41 -4.85
N SER A 48 -7.25 -8.55 -4.59
CA SER A 48 -7.76 -8.88 -3.26
C SER A 48 -6.62 -9.24 -2.30
N VAL A 49 -6.80 -8.93 -1.03
CA VAL A 49 -5.86 -9.20 0.05
C VAL A 49 -6.59 -9.78 1.26
N PRO A 50 -5.96 -10.68 2.04
CA PRO A 50 -6.62 -11.37 3.16
C PRO A 50 -6.53 -10.57 4.47
N TYR A 51 -6.71 -9.25 4.40
CA TYR A 51 -6.77 -8.38 5.55
C TYR A 51 -7.75 -7.24 5.29
N THR A 52 -8.31 -6.68 6.37
CA THR A 52 -9.31 -5.62 6.36
C THR A 52 -8.66 -4.23 6.48
N GLU A 53 -9.42 -3.18 6.13
CA GLU A 53 -8.98 -1.79 6.32
C GLU A 53 -8.72 -1.49 7.80
N GLU A 54 -9.55 -2.03 8.71
CA GLU A 54 -9.33 -1.89 10.16
C GLU A 54 -8.00 -2.53 10.59
N GLU A 55 -7.68 -3.74 10.15
CA GLU A 55 -6.42 -4.42 10.51
C GLU A 55 -5.19 -3.65 10.03
N LEU A 56 -5.24 -3.13 8.79
CA LEU A 56 -4.17 -2.30 8.23
C LEU A 56 -4.03 -0.98 9.01
N GLU A 57 -5.14 -0.30 9.31
CA GLU A 57 -5.13 0.95 10.07
C GLU A 57 -4.58 0.73 11.49
N LYS A 58 -5.00 -0.34 12.17
CA LYS A 58 -4.52 -0.70 13.52
C LYS A 58 -3.03 -0.99 13.52
N ALA A 59 -2.53 -1.74 12.51
CA ALA A 59 -1.12 -2.03 12.37
C ALA A 59 -0.30 -0.75 12.12
N PHE A 60 -0.81 0.13 11.26
CA PHE A 60 -0.19 1.43 10.98
C PHE A 60 -0.18 2.33 12.23
N GLN A 61 -1.32 2.49 12.90
CA GLN A 61 -1.42 3.25 14.15
C GLN A 61 -0.48 2.70 15.22
N ALA A 62 -0.43 1.38 15.43
CA ALA A 62 0.47 0.76 16.40
C ALA A 62 1.95 1.04 16.08
N PHE A 63 2.32 1.07 14.81
CA PHE A 63 3.68 1.44 14.38
C PHE A 63 4.01 2.91 14.69
N PHE A 64 3.08 3.84 14.43
CA PHE A 64 3.31 5.27 14.66
C PHE A 64 3.21 5.68 16.14
N HIS A 65 2.21 5.19 16.86
CA HIS A 65 1.93 5.58 18.25
C HIS A 65 3.06 5.22 19.21
N VAL A 66 3.82 4.17 18.93
CA VAL A 66 4.99 3.77 19.71
C VAL A 66 6.01 4.90 19.87
N SER A 67 6.13 5.80 18.89
CA SER A 67 7.04 6.95 18.96
C SER A 67 6.60 7.98 20.02
N PHE A 68 5.33 7.95 20.41
CA PHE A 68 4.69 8.89 21.34
C PHE A 68 4.25 8.20 22.64
N GLU A 69 4.43 6.89 22.79
CA GLU A 69 4.09 6.17 24.02
C GLU A 69 5.06 6.55 25.17
N GLU A 70 4.47 7.04 26.27
CA GLU A 70 5.16 7.25 27.54
C GLU A 70 5.17 5.96 28.39
N GLY A 71 6.21 5.79 29.22
CA GLY A 71 6.31 4.68 30.17
C GLY A 71 7.57 3.83 30.00
N TRP A 72 7.53 2.60 30.50
CA TRP A 72 8.69 1.72 30.59
C TRP A 72 9.22 1.30 29.21
N ILE A 73 10.52 1.47 28.98
CA ILE A 73 11.20 1.28 27.68
C ILE A 73 10.91 -0.10 27.08
N PHE A 74 10.84 -1.16 27.89
CA PHE A 74 10.59 -2.52 27.41
C PHE A 74 9.18 -2.70 26.87
N LYS A 75 8.16 -2.11 27.52
CA LYS A 75 6.77 -2.15 27.03
C LYS A 75 6.67 -1.42 25.68
N ARG A 76 7.31 -0.25 25.57
CA ARG A 76 7.37 0.52 24.33
C ARG A 76 8.05 -0.27 23.20
N PHE A 77 9.18 -0.90 23.49
CA PHE A 77 9.88 -1.74 22.50
C PHE A 77 9.03 -2.93 22.03
N PHE A 78 8.33 -3.60 22.96
CA PHE A 78 7.47 -4.72 22.61
C PHE A 78 6.29 -4.29 21.72
N ASN A 79 5.66 -3.17 22.04
CA ASN A 79 4.60 -2.57 21.21
C ASN A 79 5.14 -2.16 19.83
N ALA A 80 6.33 -1.55 19.78
CA ALA A 80 7.04 -1.21 18.54
C ALA A 80 7.20 -2.41 17.63
N TYR A 81 7.76 -3.48 18.20
CA TYR A 81 8.02 -4.71 17.48
C TYR A 81 6.73 -5.34 16.96
N LYS A 82 5.67 -5.38 17.79
CA LYS A 82 4.37 -5.93 17.37
C LYS A 82 3.73 -5.13 16.24
N GLY A 83 3.75 -3.79 16.33
CA GLY A 83 3.23 -2.91 15.28
C GLY A 83 4.01 -3.06 13.96
N MET A 84 5.34 -3.02 14.05
CA MET A 84 6.23 -3.23 12.91
C MET A 84 6.04 -4.59 12.25
N LYS A 85 5.93 -5.65 13.05
CA LYS A 85 5.68 -7.01 12.55
C LYS A 85 4.35 -7.07 11.79
N ASN A 86 3.26 -6.64 12.41
CA ASN A 86 1.93 -6.70 11.78
C ASN A 86 1.90 -5.91 10.47
N LEU A 87 2.49 -4.71 10.44
CA LEU A 87 2.53 -3.87 9.24
C LEU A 87 3.36 -4.53 8.13
N THR A 88 4.50 -5.14 8.50
CA THR A 88 5.35 -5.90 7.57
C THR A 88 4.61 -7.13 7.02
N ASP A 89 3.89 -7.85 7.88
CA ASP A 89 3.10 -9.03 7.49
C ASP A 89 2.02 -8.62 6.48
N CYS A 90 1.32 -7.49 6.66
CA CYS A 90 0.39 -6.95 5.66
C CYS A 90 1.07 -6.66 4.32
N TRP A 91 2.23 -6.00 4.32
CA TRP A 91 2.95 -5.67 3.08
C TRP A 91 3.48 -6.90 2.35
N VAL A 92 4.09 -7.85 3.07
CA VAL A 92 4.58 -9.11 2.48
C VAL A 92 3.41 -9.90 1.90
N THR A 93 2.32 -10.04 2.66
CA THR A 93 1.10 -10.72 2.19
C THR A 93 0.53 -10.04 0.94
N SER A 94 0.47 -8.71 0.91
CA SER A 94 0.03 -7.97 -0.27
C SER A 94 0.90 -8.25 -1.49
N CYS A 95 2.23 -8.30 -1.33
CA CYS A 95 3.15 -8.67 -2.40
C CYS A 95 2.92 -10.10 -2.89
N GLU A 96 2.72 -11.06 -1.97
CA GLU A 96 2.41 -12.44 -2.33
C GLU A 96 1.10 -12.54 -3.11
N GLN A 97 0.04 -11.86 -2.68
CA GLN A 97 -1.25 -11.86 -3.38
C GLN A 97 -1.14 -11.24 -4.77
N LEU A 98 -0.38 -10.16 -4.93
CA LEU A 98 -0.11 -9.56 -6.24
C LEU A 98 0.55 -10.58 -7.19
N LEU A 99 1.59 -11.27 -6.71
CA LEU A 99 2.33 -12.25 -7.52
C LEU A 99 1.50 -13.51 -7.81
N GLN A 100 0.58 -13.88 -6.91
CA GLN A 100 -0.35 -14.99 -7.11
C GLN A 100 -1.49 -14.65 -8.08
N ASN A 101 -1.79 -13.36 -8.29
CA ASN A 101 -2.80 -12.91 -9.24
C ASN A 101 -2.30 -13.04 -10.70
N LYS A 102 -2.38 -14.27 -11.23
CA LYS A 102 -1.91 -14.62 -12.57
C LYS A 102 -2.58 -13.80 -13.68
N GLU A 103 -3.85 -13.44 -13.51
CA GLU A 103 -4.56 -12.64 -14.50
C GLU A 103 -3.97 -11.24 -14.60
N LEU A 104 -3.74 -10.59 -13.45
CA LEU A 104 -3.14 -9.28 -13.37
C LEU A 104 -1.69 -9.28 -13.86
N ILE A 105 -0.89 -10.28 -13.45
CA ILE A 105 0.50 -10.42 -13.93
C ILE A 105 0.54 -10.58 -15.44
N ARG A 106 -0.31 -11.46 -16.01
CA ARG A 106 -0.39 -11.65 -17.46
C ARG A 106 -0.80 -10.36 -18.18
N TYR A 107 -1.76 -9.61 -17.64
CA TYR A 107 -2.14 -8.30 -18.19
C TYR A 107 -0.96 -7.33 -18.22
N LEU A 108 -0.16 -7.27 -17.15
CA LEU A 108 1.02 -6.40 -17.09
C LEU A 108 2.10 -6.82 -18.11
N GLU A 109 2.32 -8.12 -18.28
CA GLU A 109 3.26 -8.66 -19.29
C GLU A 109 2.80 -8.36 -20.72
N GLU A 110 1.51 -8.54 -21.01
CA GLU A 110 0.93 -8.33 -22.35
C GLU A 110 0.86 -6.85 -22.74
N SER A 111 0.69 -5.96 -21.75
CA SER A 111 0.51 -4.52 -21.97
C SER A 111 1.80 -3.79 -22.40
N LYS A 112 2.99 -4.40 -22.19
CA LYS A 112 4.30 -3.87 -22.63
C LYS A 112 4.52 -2.38 -22.33
N PHE A 113 4.15 -1.96 -21.11
CA PHE A 113 4.42 -0.61 -20.60
C PHE A 113 5.92 -0.29 -20.58
#